data_AF-A0A529N7R9-F1
#
_entry.id   AF-A0A529N7R9-F1
#
_cell.length_a   1.000
_cell.length_b   1.000
_cell.length_c   1.000
_cell.angle_alpha   90.00
_cell.angle_beta   90.00
_cell.angle_gamma   90.00
#
_symmetry.space_group_name_H-M   'P 1'
#
loop_
_entity.id
_entity.type
_entity.pdbx_description
1 polymer ?
#
loop_
_entity_poly.entity_id
_entity_poly.type
_entity_poly.pdbx_seq_one_letter_code
_entity_poly.pdbx_strand_id
1 'polypeptide(L)'
;VELDPGLARAWTALALAHAVDACNGFSDDVSVSIESWSACVKQALALDPADIYARIMLADLRALQGDIDAAVEEHDRVLASSPNNADILALLAGSLALVGSDAKHGYELAKRAIRLNPNVPWYFGMLGRCCFVLGLYRESLVGLRRSPS
;
A
#
# COMPACT_ATOMS: atom_id res chain seq x y z
N VAL A 1 -4.07 14.10 14.12
CA VAL A 1 -2.82 14.21 14.93
C VAL A 1 -2.91 15.28 16.02
N GLU A 2 -3.66 16.37 15.82
CA GLU A 2 -3.83 17.40 16.87
C GLU A 2 -4.59 16.93 18.13
N LEU A 3 -5.39 15.86 18.03
CA LEU A 3 -6.20 15.37 19.16
C LEU A 3 -5.50 14.28 20.01
N ASP A 4 -4.54 13.54 19.44
CA ASP A 4 -3.66 12.60 20.17
C ASP A 4 -2.37 12.33 19.34
N PRO A 5 -1.29 13.08 19.62
CA PRO A 5 -0.02 12.92 18.91
C PRO A 5 0.70 11.59 19.19
N GLY A 6 0.33 10.86 20.24
CA GLY A 6 0.97 9.60 20.66
C GLY A 6 0.44 8.36 19.94
N LEU A 7 -0.65 8.49 19.18
CA LEU A 7 -1.25 7.37 18.49
C LEU A 7 -0.55 7.10 17.15
N ALA A 8 0.36 6.13 17.12
CA ALA A 8 1.09 5.71 15.92
C ALA A 8 0.17 5.47 14.71
N ARG A 9 -0.98 4.81 14.91
CA ARG A 9 -1.97 4.54 13.86
C ARG A 9 -2.53 5.80 13.18
N ALA A 10 -2.61 6.93 13.88
CA ALA A 10 -3.08 8.18 13.30
C ALA A 10 -2.03 8.77 12.34
N TRP A 11 -0.75 8.65 12.68
CA TRP A 11 0.35 9.02 11.79
C TRP A 11 0.44 8.09 10.58
N THR A 12 0.21 6.79 10.76
CA THR A 12 0.16 5.83 9.65
C THR A 12 -1.01 6.09 8.70
N ALA A 13 -2.18 6.44 9.22
CA ALA A 13 -3.34 6.80 8.38
C ALA A 13 -3.09 8.09 7.56
N LEU A 14 -2.42 9.09 8.15
CA LEU A 14 -2.03 10.31 7.44
C LEU A 14 -0.98 10.05 6.38
N ALA A 15 0.03 9.23 6.72
CA ALA A 15 1.02 8.79 5.76
C ALA A 15 0.33 8.13 4.56
N LEU A 16 -0.65 7.23 4.78
CA LEU A 16 -1.40 6.56 3.72
C LEU A 16 -2.11 7.54 2.78
N ALA A 17 -2.70 8.61 3.31
CA ALA A 17 -3.34 9.64 2.50
C ALA A 17 -2.33 10.34 1.59
N HIS A 18 -1.20 10.79 2.15
CA HIS A 18 -0.14 11.45 1.37
C HIS A 18 0.52 10.52 0.33
N ALA A 19 0.66 9.23 0.63
CA ALA A 19 1.15 8.25 -0.33
C ALA A 19 0.18 8.04 -1.50
N VAL A 20 -1.12 8.00 -1.22
CA VAL A 20 -2.16 7.93 -2.26
C VAL A 20 -2.12 9.17 -3.16
N ASP A 21 -1.94 10.36 -2.59
CA ASP A 21 -1.85 11.61 -3.34
C ASP A 21 -0.59 11.65 -4.22
N ALA A 22 0.57 11.29 -3.66
CA ALA A 22 1.85 11.27 -4.38
C ALA A 22 1.89 10.22 -5.49
N CYS A 23 1.40 9.01 -5.23
CA CYS A 23 1.51 7.89 -6.17
C CYS A 23 0.42 7.88 -7.25
N ASN A 24 -0.72 8.54 -7.03
CA ASN A 24 -1.78 8.66 -8.05
C ASN A 24 -1.80 10.03 -8.76
N GLY A 25 -0.91 10.96 -8.38
CA GLY A 25 -0.77 12.26 -9.04
C GLY A 25 -1.96 13.21 -8.79
N PHE A 26 -2.59 13.14 -7.61
CA PHE A 26 -3.73 14.01 -7.27
C PHE A 26 -3.31 15.42 -6.84
N SER A 27 -2.02 15.68 -6.62
CA SER A 27 -1.48 16.98 -6.23
C SER A 27 -0.64 17.63 -7.33
N ASP A 28 -0.77 18.96 -7.48
CA ASP A 28 0.04 19.78 -8.40
C ASP A 28 1.55 19.74 -8.07
N ASP A 29 1.91 19.43 -6.81
CA ASP A 29 3.30 19.26 -6.36
C ASP A 29 3.47 17.95 -5.58
N VAL A 30 3.97 16.92 -6.28
CA VAL A 30 4.24 15.60 -5.72
C VAL A 30 5.34 15.63 -4.65
N SER A 31 6.24 16.61 -4.67
CA SER A 31 7.36 16.68 -3.73
C SER A 31 6.88 16.97 -2.30
N VAL A 32 5.92 17.89 -2.14
CA VAL A 32 5.31 18.23 -0.84
C VAL A 32 4.59 17.04 -0.23
N SER A 33 3.90 16.25 -1.07
CA SER A 33 3.22 15.03 -0.64
C SER A 33 4.21 13.96 -0.16
N ILE A 34 5.34 13.79 -0.85
CA ILE A 34 6.41 12.86 -0.45
C ILE A 34 7.09 13.31 0.86
N GLU A 35 7.33 14.61 1.03
CA GLU A 35 7.90 15.15 2.27
C GLU A 35 6.98 14.93 3.47
N SER A 36 5.69 15.23 3.32
CA SER A 36 4.66 15.04 4.36
C SER A 36 4.50 13.56 4.70
N TRP A 37 4.50 12.69 3.68
CA TRP A 37 4.52 11.25 3.86
C TRP A 37 5.74 10.79 4.67
N SER A 38 6.95 11.20 4.28
CA SER A 38 8.19 10.86 4.98
C SER A 38 8.18 11.30 6.44
N ALA A 39 7.69 12.51 6.73
CA ALA A 39 7.55 13.00 8.10
C ALA A 39 6.58 12.14 8.93
N CYS A 40 5.43 11.77 8.36
CA CYS A 40 4.43 10.95 9.05
C CYS A 40 4.95 9.53 9.34
N VAL A 41 5.63 8.90 8.37
CA VAL A 41 6.23 7.56 8.56
C VAL A 41 7.29 7.58 9.66
N LYS A 42 8.15 8.61 9.68
CA LYS A 42 9.16 8.77 10.74
C LYS A 42 8.54 8.88 12.12
N GLN A 43 7.46 9.65 12.27
CA GLN A 43 6.76 9.76 13.55
C GLN A 43 6.05 8.46 13.95
N ALA A 44 5.37 7.80 13.02
CA ALA A 44 4.73 6.52 13.27
C ALA A 44 5.72 5.48 13.80
N LEU A 45 6.89 5.34 13.14
CA LEU A 45 7.93 4.40 13.55
C LEU A 45 8.70 4.80 14.80
N ALA A 46 8.74 6.09 15.15
CA ALA A 46 9.30 6.55 16.42
C ALA A 46 8.39 6.16 17.60
N LEU A 47 7.07 6.16 17.39
CA LEU A 47 6.07 5.78 18.39
C LEU A 47 5.90 4.27 18.49
N ASP A 48 5.84 3.58 17.34
CA ASP A 48 5.75 2.13 17.24
C ASP A 48 6.67 1.61 16.11
N PRO A 49 7.91 1.20 16.44
CA PRO A 49 8.83 0.61 15.48
C PRO A 49 8.34 -0.69 14.85
N ALA A 50 7.30 -1.32 15.40
CA ALA A 50 6.71 -2.55 14.92
C ALA A 50 5.43 -2.33 14.10
N ASP A 51 5.00 -1.07 13.88
CA ASP A 51 3.82 -0.77 13.07
C ASP A 51 4.06 -1.25 11.62
N ILE A 52 3.37 -2.33 11.29
CA ILE A 52 3.52 -3.03 10.02
C ILE A 52 3.07 -2.18 8.84
N TYR A 53 2.08 -1.31 9.04
CA TYR A 53 1.61 -0.41 8.00
C TYR A 53 2.66 0.67 7.75
N ALA A 54 3.22 1.26 8.80
CA ALA A 54 4.29 2.26 8.68
C ALA A 54 5.55 1.68 8.01
N ARG A 55 5.84 0.38 8.22
CA ARG A 55 6.92 -0.34 7.53
C ARG A 55 6.69 -0.50 6.03
N ILE A 56 5.48 -0.87 5.60
CA ILE A 56 5.12 -0.90 4.17
C ILE A 56 5.34 0.48 3.56
N MET A 57 4.87 1.52 4.24
CA MET A 57 4.98 2.89 3.78
C MET A 57 6.43 3.39 3.70
N LEU A 58 7.30 2.95 4.61
CA LEU A 58 8.73 3.21 4.52
C LEU A 58 9.37 2.51 3.33
N ALA A 59 8.99 1.24 3.08
CA ALA A 59 9.47 0.48 1.93
C ALA A 59 9.07 1.19 0.62
N ASP A 60 7.85 1.68 0.52
CA ASP A 60 7.39 2.41 -0.67
C ASP A 60 8.15 3.72 -0.88
N LEU A 61 8.47 4.46 0.20
CA LEU A 61 9.34 5.64 0.12
C LEU A 61 10.75 5.29 -0.37
N ARG A 62 11.33 4.20 0.12
CA ARG A 62 12.64 3.71 -0.34
C ARG A 62 12.62 3.35 -1.82
N ALA A 63 11.56 2.67 -2.26
CA ALA A 63 11.40 2.33 -3.66
C ALA A 63 11.31 3.58 -4.56
N LEU A 64 10.57 4.62 -4.14
CA LEU A 64 10.52 5.90 -4.84
C LEU A 64 11.86 6.64 -4.88
N GLN A 65 12.73 6.40 -3.91
CA GLN A 65 14.10 6.93 -3.85
C GLN A 65 15.10 6.08 -4.66
N GLY A 66 14.64 5.00 -5.29
CA GLY A 66 15.47 4.10 -6.10
C GLY A 66 16.09 2.94 -5.31
N ASP A 67 15.87 2.85 -4.01
CA ASP A 67 16.33 1.73 -3.17
C ASP A 67 15.30 0.59 -3.19
N ILE A 68 15.16 -0.01 -4.38
CA ILE A 68 14.18 -1.07 -4.65
C ILE A 68 14.48 -2.33 -3.84
N ASP A 69 15.76 -2.69 -3.69
CA ASP A 69 16.16 -3.91 -2.98
C ASP A 69 15.77 -3.84 -1.50
N ALA A 70 16.02 -2.71 -0.83
CA ALA A 70 15.61 -2.54 0.56
C ALA A 70 14.09 -2.45 0.74
N ALA A 71 13.36 -1.98 -0.28
CA ALA A 71 11.90 -1.98 -0.27
C ALA A 71 11.35 -3.41 -0.34
N VAL A 72 11.86 -4.23 -1.27
CA VAL A 72 11.47 -5.63 -1.43
C VAL A 72 11.77 -6.42 -0.16
N GLU A 73 12.94 -6.23 0.46
CA GLU A 73 13.28 -6.92 1.71
C GLU A 73 12.28 -6.61 2.84
N GLU A 74 11.86 -5.34 2.98
CA GLU A 74 10.86 -4.97 3.98
C GLU A 74 9.46 -5.49 3.64
N HIS A 75 9.06 -5.50 2.35
CA HIS A 75 7.80 -6.12 1.93
C HIS A 75 7.76 -7.62 2.25
N ASP A 76 8.87 -8.32 2.03
CA ASP A 76 8.98 -9.75 2.35
C ASP A 76 8.88 -10.01 3.86
N ARG A 77 9.50 -9.15 4.69
CA ARG A 77 9.38 -9.22 6.17
C ARG A 77 7.94 -8.99 6.63
N VAL A 78 7.27 -8.00 6.06
CA VAL A 78 5.85 -7.72 6.31
C VAL A 78 5.01 -8.93 5.95
N LEU A 79 5.21 -9.51 4.75
CA LEU A 79 4.46 -10.67 4.29
C LEU A 79 4.70 -11.91 5.16
N ALA A 80 5.93 -12.14 5.59
CA ALA A 80 6.30 -13.25 6.47
C ALA A 80 5.65 -13.14 7.86
N SER A 81 5.55 -11.93 8.41
CA SER A 81 4.93 -11.69 9.71
C SER A 81 3.39 -11.74 9.69
N SER A 82 2.77 -11.37 8.55
CA SER A 82 1.31 -11.26 8.41
C SER A 82 0.77 -11.98 7.17
N PRO A 83 1.06 -13.27 6.96
CA PRO A 83 0.81 -13.95 5.69
C PRO A 83 -0.69 -14.11 5.35
N ASN A 84 -1.57 -14.03 6.35
CA ASN A 84 -3.03 -14.20 6.19
C ASN A 84 -3.83 -12.93 6.56
N ASN A 85 -3.16 -11.80 6.78
CA ASN A 85 -3.87 -10.55 7.04
C ASN A 85 -4.32 -9.94 5.70
N ALA A 86 -5.62 -9.99 5.43
CA ALA A 86 -6.18 -9.54 4.15
C ALA A 86 -5.88 -8.07 3.83
N ASP A 87 -5.88 -7.18 4.84
CA ASP A 87 -5.57 -5.76 4.65
C ASP A 87 -4.11 -5.56 4.25
N ILE A 88 -3.19 -6.28 4.90
CA ILE A 88 -1.76 -6.22 4.60
C ILE A 88 -1.47 -6.78 3.21
N LEU A 89 -2.11 -7.89 2.84
CA LEU A 89 -1.99 -8.46 1.50
C LEU A 89 -2.47 -7.50 0.41
N ALA A 90 -3.58 -6.79 0.65
CA ALA A 90 -4.11 -5.81 -0.30
C ALA A 90 -3.22 -4.56 -0.39
N LEU A 91 -2.65 -4.09 0.71
CA LEU A 91 -1.71 -2.96 0.71
C LEU A 91 -0.40 -3.29 -0.01
N LEU A 92 0.21 -4.45 0.30
CA LEU A 92 1.39 -4.94 -0.41
C LEU A 92 1.12 -5.11 -1.91
N ALA A 93 -0.07 -5.57 -2.29
CA ALA A 93 -0.44 -5.66 -3.70
C ALA A 93 -0.39 -4.30 -4.41
N GLY A 94 -0.96 -3.26 -3.78
CA GLY A 94 -0.91 -1.90 -4.31
C GLY A 94 0.50 -1.35 -4.41
N SER A 95 1.35 -1.63 -3.42
CA SER A 95 2.75 -1.22 -3.39
C SER A 95 3.58 -1.91 -4.48
N LEU A 96 3.54 -3.25 -4.56
CA LEU A 96 4.30 -4.02 -5.54
C LEU A 96 3.92 -3.65 -6.99
N ALA A 97 2.66 -3.26 -7.21
CA ALA A 97 2.20 -2.80 -8.51
C ALA A 97 2.74 -1.41 -8.90
N LEU A 98 2.86 -0.47 -7.95
CA LEU A 98 3.25 0.91 -8.27
C LEU A 98 4.73 1.20 -8.11
N VAL A 99 5.35 0.66 -7.07
CA VAL A 99 6.72 1.03 -6.66
C VAL A 99 7.65 -0.17 -6.57
N GLY A 100 7.15 -1.34 -6.16
CA GLY A 100 7.97 -2.55 -6.01
C GLY A 100 8.31 -3.28 -7.33
N SER A 101 7.79 -2.81 -8.47
CA SER A 101 8.07 -3.38 -9.81
C SER A 101 7.71 -4.87 -9.99
N ASP A 102 6.82 -5.43 -9.16
CA ASP A 102 6.31 -6.80 -9.28
C ASP A 102 4.78 -6.85 -9.21
N ALA A 103 4.15 -6.23 -10.21
CA ALA A 103 2.70 -6.20 -10.34
C ALA A 103 2.06 -7.60 -10.46
N LYS A 104 2.82 -8.62 -10.92
CA LYS A 104 2.35 -10.01 -11.01
C LYS A 104 2.16 -10.61 -9.63
N HIS A 105 3.16 -10.46 -8.75
CA HIS A 105 3.02 -10.88 -7.36
C HIS A 105 1.92 -10.08 -6.66
N GLY A 106 1.89 -8.77 -6.85
CA GLY A 106 0.83 -7.92 -6.29
C GLY A 106 -0.58 -8.38 -6.69
N TYR A 107 -0.79 -8.75 -7.95
CA TYR A 107 -2.06 -9.29 -8.44
C TYR A 107 -2.50 -10.55 -7.68
N GLU A 108 -1.59 -11.50 -7.42
CA GLU A 108 -1.92 -12.71 -6.66
C GLU A 108 -2.20 -12.42 -5.18
N LEU A 109 -1.49 -11.46 -4.57
CA LEU A 109 -1.76 -11.00 -3.21
C LEU A 109 -3.14 -10.33 -3.10
N ALA A 110 -3.51 -9.48 -4.05
CA ALA A 110 -4.84 -8.85 -4.10
C ALA A 110 -5.96 -9.89 -4.23
N LYS A 111 -5.78 -10.90 -5.10
CA LYS A 111 -6.72 -12.03 -5.20
C LYS A 111 -6.85 -12.81 -3.89
N ARG A 112 -5.73 -13.02 -3.20
CA ARG A 112 -5.73 -13.70 -1.89
C ARG A 112 -6.45 -12.87 -0.84
N ALA A 113 -6.24 -11.55 -0.79
CA ALA A 113 -6.96 -10.65 0.11
C ALA A 113 -8.48 -10.74 -0.09
N ILE A 114 -8.95 -10.66 -1.34
CA ILE A 114 -10.38 -10.80 -1.69
C ILE A 114 -10.93 -12.17 -1.29
N ARG A 115 -10.17 -13.26 -1.50
CA ARG A 115 -10.61 -14.60 -1.06
C ARG A 115 -10.74 -14.70 0.47
N LEU A 116 -9.84 -14.05 1.21
CA LEU A 116 -9.87 -14.07 2.68
C LEU A 116 -11.00 -13.20 3.25
N ASN A 117 -11.26 -12.03 2.65
CA ASN A 117 -12.35 -11.17 3.03
C ASN A 117 -12.96 -10.45 1.80
N PRO A 118 -14.05 -11.01 1.23
CA PRO A 118 -14.62 -10.51 -0.02
C PRO A 118 -15.49 -9.25 0.14
N ASN A 119 -15.82 -8.84 1.36
CA ASN A 119 -16.76 -7.75 1.64
C ASN A 119 -16.06 -6.39 1.79
N VAL A 120 -14.79 -6.28 1.38
CA VAL A 120 -13.99 -5.06 1.51
C VAL A 120 -13.77 -4.44 0.12
N PRO A 121 -14.52 -3.39 -0.25
CA PRO A 121 -14.52 -2.86 -1.61
C PRO A 121 -13.15 -2.36 -2.09
N TRP A 122 -12.32 -1.81 -1.20
CA TRP A 122 -11.04 -1.22 -1.60
C TRP A 122 -10.00 -2.25 -2.06
N TYR A 123 -10.15 -3.53 -1.72
CA TYR A 123 -9.29 -4.60 -2.23
C TYR A 123 -9.41 -4.75 -3.76
N PHE A 124 -10.60 -4.54 -4.30
CA PHE A 124 -10.83 -4.58 -5.75
C PHE A 124 -10.14 -3.41 -6.46
N GLY A 125 -9.99 -2.27 -5.78
CA GLY A 125 -9.17 -1.15 -6.26
C GLY A 125 -7.70 -1.54 -6.39
N MET A 126 -7.14 -2.25 -5.41
CA MET A 126 -5.76 -2.76 -5.46
C MET A 126 -5.59 -3.81 -6.56
N LEU A 127 -6.55 -4.71 -6.74
CA LEU A 127 -6.55 -5.66 -7.85
C LEU A 127 -6.61 -4.94 -9.21
N GLY A 128 -7.48 -3.94 -9.35
CA GLY A 128 -7.63 -3.13 -10.56
C GLY A 128 -6.33 -2.40 -10.92
N ARG A 129 -5.65 -1.83 -9.92
CA ARG A 129 -4.32 -1.22 -10.05
C ARG A 129 -3.28 -2.23 -10.56
N CYS A 130 -3.23 -3.44 -10.00
CA CYS A 130 -2.33 -4.49 -10.50
C CYS A 130 -2.66 -4.86 -11.96
N CYS A 131 -3.95 -5.03 -12.29
CA CYS A 131 -4.39 -5.34 -13.66
C CYS A 131 -4.02 -4.24 -14.65
N PHE A 132 -4.14 -2.97 -14.24
CA PHE A 132 -3.77 -1.81 -15.05
C PHE A 132 -2.29 -1.86 -15.44
N VAL A 133 -1.40 -2.05 -14.45
CA VAL A 133 0.05 -2.14 -14.68
C VAL A 133 0.42 -3.35 -15.53
N LEU A 134 -0.28 -4.47 -15.36
CA LEU A 134 -0.08 -5.69 -16.16
C LEU A 134 -0.69 -5.63 -17.57
N GLY A 135 -1.45 -4.58 -17.91
CA GLY A 135 -2.19 -4.50 -19.18
C GLY A 135 -3.35 -5.49 -19.30
N LEU A 136 -3.79 -6.11 -18.19
CA LEU A 136 -4.84 -7.13 -18.12
C LEU A 136 -6.25 -6.51 -18.05
N TYR A 137 -6.52 -5.49 -18.87
CA TYR A 137 -7.77 -4.73 -18.84
C TYR A 137 -9.03 -5.60 -19.04
N ARG A 138 -8.93 -6.68 -19.84
CA ARG A 138 -10.06 -7.58 -20.13
C ARG A 138 -10.39 -8.53 -18.99
N GLU A 139 -9.43 -8.92 -18.16
CA GLU A 139 -9.68 -9.82 -17.01
C GLU A 139 -10.26 -9.07 -15.81
N SER A 140 -9.90 -7.79 -15.62
CA SER A 140 -10.40 -6.93 -14.55
C SER A 140 -11.94 -6.77 -14.57
N LEU A 141 -12.55 -6.69 -15.76
CA LEU A 141 -14.00 -6.48 -15.93
C LEU A 141 -14.86 -7.67 -15.46
N VAL A 142 -14.30 -8.88 -15.38
CA VAL A 142 -15.03 -10.07 -14.90
C VAL A 142 -15.04 -10.14 -13.37
N GLY A 143 -13.99 -9.61 -12.71
CA GLY A 143 -13.91 -9.54 -11.25
C GLY A 143 -14.73 -8.40 -10.64
N LEU A 144 -14.72 -7.22 -11.26
CA LEU A 144 -15.47 -6.03 -10.78
C LEU A 144 -16.99 -6.22 -10.79
N ARG A 145 -17.54 -7.07 -11.67
CA ARG A 145 -18.98 -7.40 -11.71
C ARG A 145 -19.47 -8.25 -10.53
N ARG A 146 -18.58 -8.67 -9.62
CA ARG A 146 -18.91 -9.46 -8.43
C ARG A 146 -18.83 -8.67 -7.12
N SER A 147 -18.51 -7.38 -7.15
CA SER A 147 -18.60 -6.55 -5.94
C SER A 147 -20.07 -6.39 -5.55
N PRO A 148 -20.46 -6.69 -4.31
CA PRO A 148 -21.76 -6.24 -3.80
C PRO A 148 -21.83 -4.70 -3.88
N SER A 149 -23.03 -4.20 -4.15
CA SER A 149 -23.35 -2.76 -4.18
C SER A 149 -23.47 -2.20 -2.77
#